data_AF-A0A3B0UHF3-F1
#
_entry.id   AF-A0A3B0UHF3-F1
#
_cell.length_a   1.000
_cell.length_b   1.000
_cell.length_c   1.000
_cell.angle_alpha   90.00
_cell.angle_beta   90.00
_cell.angle_gamma   90.00
#
_symmetry.space_group_name_H-M   'P 1'
#
loop_
_entity.id
_entity.type
_entity.pdbx_description
1 polymer ?
#
loop_
_entity_poly.entity_id
_entity_poly.type
_entity_poly.pdbx_seq_one_letter_code
_entity_poly.pdbx_strand_id
1 'polypeptide(L)'
;MTTIKKNILKKLYFIFVFITLFLVLIIVKLTNIQYAEGDKYRSLSEQLTLRNDTIFANRGNVFSDDGSLLATSMSQYEIRMDAYTVDADVFKKNIRSLSVELSKMLGNTASYWEAKIKKARSTKNRYLFIARKLGYSDYMKIKNFPIFNLGMYKGGFIAEQTTVRAHPLGKVAERTIGYDDYRGGPGIEGAYRSYLKGKHGWRMKQKIAKGQWKPINDNNEREPIDGKD
;
A
#
# COMPACT_ATOMS: atom_id res chain seq x y z
N MET A 1 -30.66 -64.61 21.38
CA MET A 1 -30.16 -63.68 20.33
C MET A 1 -30.89 -62.33 20.29
N THR A 2 -32.11 -62.23 20.83
CA THR A 2 -32.98 -61.03 20.81
C THR A 2 -32.64 -59.96 21.87
N THR A 3 -32.12 -60.36 23.03
CA THR A 3 -31.73 -59.46 24.14
C THR A 3 -30.46 -58.64 23.84
N ILE A 4 -29.48 -59.25 23.16
CA ILE A 4 -28.22 -58.59 22.76
C ILE A 4 -28.49 -57.46 21.76
N LYS A 5 -29.35 -57.70 20.75
CA LYS A 5 -29.77 -56.67 19.78
C LYS A 5 -30.47 -55.48 20.45
N LYS A 6 -31.37 -55.72 21.42
CA LYS A 6 -32.05 -54.65 22.17
C LYS A 6 -31.09 -53.78 22.99
N ASN A 7 -30.05 -54.37 23.60
CA ASN A 7 -29.05 -53.61 24.35
C ASN A 7 -28.16 -52.73 23.46
N ILE A 8 -27.79 -53.23 22.28
CA ILE A 8 -27.04 -52.46 21.28
C ILE A 8 -27.87 -51.28 20.76
N LEU A 9 -29.15 -51.51 20.44
CA LEU A 9 -30.08 -50.46 20.02
C LEU A 9 -30.28 -49.37 21.08
N LYS A 10 -30.40 -49.74 22.37
CA LYS A 10 -30.49 -48.78 23.47
C LYS A 10 -29.23 -47.92 23.61
N LYS A 11 -28.04 -48.51 23.47
CA LYS A 11 -26.76 -47.77 23.49
C LYS A 11 -26.66 -46.80 22.31
N LEU A 12 -27.03 -47.24 21.12
CA LEU A 12 -27.07 -46.40 19.91
C LEU A 12 -28.04 -45.22 20.08
N TYR A 13 -29.23 -45.47 20.62
CA TYR A 13 -30.20 -44.42 20.89
C TYR A 13 -29.70 -43.42 21.93
N PHE A 14 -29.05 -43.89 23.01
CA PHE A 14 -28.45 -43.01 24.02
C PHE A 14 -27.35 -42.12 23.41
N ILE A 15 -26.47 -42.69 22.60
CA ILE A 15 -25.42 -41.95 21.89
C ILE A 15 -26.04 -40.92 20.95
N PHE A 16 -27.09 -41.30 20.20
CA PHE A 16 -27.79 -40.40 19.29
C PHE A 16 -28.43 -39.22 20.03
N VAL A 17 -29.14 -39.48 21.14
CA VAL A 17 -29.73 -38.42 21.98
C VAL A 17 -28.64 -37.51 22.53
N PHE A 18 -27.52 -38.06 23.00
CA PHE A 18 -26.40 -37.28 23.52
C PHE A 18 -25.78 -36.38 22.44
N ILE A 19 -25.50 -36.91 21.25
CA ILE A 19 -24.98 -36.14 20.12
C ILE A 19 -25.97 -35.04 19.71
N THR A 20 -27.27 -35.35 19.68
CA THR A 20 -28.31 -34.39 19.33
C THR A 20 -28.37 -33.25 20.34
N LEU A 21 -28.33 -33.56 21.64
CA LEU A 21 -28.31 -32.57 22.72
C LEU A 21 -27.05 -31.68 22.63
N PHE A 22 -25.91 -32.27 22.32
CA PHE A 22 -24.66 -31.53 22.14
C PHE A 22 -24.72 -30.57 20.93
N LEU A 23 -25.34 -31.00 19.83
CA LEU A 23 -25.57 -30.17 18.64
C LEU A 23 -26.50 -28.99 18.95
N VAL A 24 -27.57 -29.22 19.72
CA VAL A 24 -28.46 -28.15 20.21
C VAL A 24 -27.69 -27.14 21.06
N LEU A 25 -26.82 -27.60 21.96
CA LEU A 25 -25.95 -26.73 22.76
C LEU A 25 -25.03 -25.84 21.90
N ILE A 26 -24.44 -26.39 20.83
CA ILE A 26 -23.62 -25.61 19.89
C ILE A 26 -24.46 -24.52 19.20
N ILE A 27 -25.68 -24.85 18.75
CA ILE A 27 -26.58 -23.89 18.09
C ILE A 27 -26.99 -22.77 19.06
N VAL A 28 -27.32 -23.10 20.31
CA VAL A 28 -27.62 -22.12 21.37
C VAL A 28 -26.42 -21.21 21.64
N LYS A 29 -25.20 -21.76 21.66
CA LYS A 29 -23.99 -20.95 21.87
C LYS A 29 -23.68 -20.05 20.67
N LEU A 30 -23.85 -20.53 19.44
CA LEU A 30 -23.68 -19.76 18.22
C LEU A 30 -24.68 -18.60 18.13
N THR A 31 -25.96 -18.86 18.43
CA THR A 31 -27.00 -17.82 18.46
C THR A 31 -26.71 -16.79 19.54
N ASN A 32 -26.28 -17.21 20.74
CA ASN A 32 -25.88 -16.28 21.79
C ASN A 32 -24.71 -15.37 21.35
N ILE A 33 -23.68 -15.92 20.69
CA ILE A 33 -22.57 -15.11 20.16
C ILE A 33 -23.05 -14.12 19.09
N GLN A 34 -23.93 -14.55 18.18
CA GLN A 34 -24.43 -13.69 17.10
C GLN A 34 -25.36 -12.57 17.59
N TYR A 35 -26.16 -12.81 18.64
CA TYR A 35 -27.12 -11.84 19.18
C TYR A 35 -26.55 -10.99 20.33
N ALA A 36 -25.84 -11.59 21.29
CA ALA A 36 -25.32 -10.86 22.46
C ALA A 36 -23.99 -10.15 22.17
N GLU A 37 -23.14 -10.72 21.32
CA GLU A 37 -21.81 -10.16 20.99
C GLU A 37 -21.67 -9.74 19.52
N GLY A 38 -22.73 -9.90 18.72
CA GLY A 38 -22.71 -9.64 17.28
C GLY A 38 -22.24 -8.23 16.94
N ASP A 39 -22.76 -7.22 17.62
CA ASP A 39 -22.42 -5.82 17.36
C ASP A 39 -20.98 -5.49 17.76
N LYS A 40 -20.49 -6.11 18.84
CA LYS A 40 -19.10 -6.01 19.27
C LYS A 40 -18.15 -6.60 18.23
N TYR A 41 -18.45 -7.77 17.69
CA TYR A 41 -17.60 -8.42 16.68
C TYR A 41 -17.71 -7.75 15.30
N ARG A 42 -18.89 -7.21 14.94
CA ARG A 42 -19.07 -6.42 13.71
C ARG A 42 -18.28 -5.12 13.77
N SER A 43 -18.41 -4.34 14.85
CA SER A 43 -17.65 -3.10 15.02
C SER A 43 -16.13 -3.33 15.06
N LEU A 44 -15.67 -4.39 15.71
CA LEU A 44 -14.26 -4.77 15.69
C LEU A 44 -13.78 -5.12 14.27
N SER A 45 -14.60 -5.85 13.50
CA SER A 45 -14.31 -6.16 12.09
C SER A 45 -14.24 -4.90 11.23
N GLU A 46 -15.17 -3.97 11.40
CA GLU A 46 -15.19 -2.70 10.68
C GLU A 46 -13.97 -1.85 11.00
N GLN A 47 -13.60 -1.68 12.28
CA GLN A 47 -12.41 -0.90 12.67
C GLN A 47 -11.11 -1.49 12.13
N LEU A 48 -10.99 -2.82 12.07
CA LEU A 48 -9.78 -3.50 11.60
C LEU A 48 -9.68 -3.53 10.07
N THR A 49 -10.80 -3.38 9.37
CA THR A 49 -10.89 -3.62 7.94
C THR A 49 -11.21 -2.33 7.17
N LEU A 50 -11.79 -1.30 7.77
CA LEU A 50 -12.15 -0.05 7.10
C LEU A 50 -11.26 1.09 7.58
N ARG A 51 -10.82 1.93 6.63
CA ARG A 51 -10.08 3.16 6.92
C ARG A 51 -10.43 4.23 5.88
N ASN A 52 -10.55 5.48 6.33
CA ASN A 52 -10.52 6.63 5.44
C ASN A 52 -9.11 6.93 4.94
N ASP A 53 -8.97 7.05 3.63
CA ASP A 53 -7.72 7.38 2.97
C ASP A 53 -7.86 8.72 2.25
N THR A 54 -7.00 9.66 2.61
CA THR A 54 -6.96 10.99 1.99
C THR A 54 -6.33 10.91 0.61
N ILE A 55 -7.03 11.43 -0.39
CA ILE A 55 -6.50 11.58 -1.74
C ILE A 55 -5.98 13.00 -1.88
N PHE A 56 -4.66 13.14 -1.92
CA PHE A 56 -4.03 14.45 -2.06
C PHE A 56 -4.31 15.01 -3.46
N ALA A 57 -4.84 16.22 -3.50
CA ALA A 57 -5.02 16.99 -4.72
C ALA A 57 -3.68 17.55 -5.21
N ASN A 58 -3.50 17.62 -6.53
CA ASN A 58 -2.33 18.27 -7.10
C ASN A 58 -2.48 19.80 -6.96
N ARG A 59 -1.34 20.48 -6.84
CA ARG A 59 -1.32 21.94 -6.93
C ARG A 59 -1.40 22.33 -8.39
N GLY A 60 -2.08 23.43 -8.67
CA GLY A 60 -2.12 24.01 -10.01
C GLY A 60 -0.72 24.36 -10.52
N ASN A 61 -0.52 24.31 -11.83
CA ASN A 61 0.74 24.70 -12.45
C ASN A 61 0.93 26.22 -12.38
N VAL A 62 2.17 26.67 -12.54
CA VAL A 62 2.47 28.10 -12.72
C VAL A 62 3.15 28.25 -14.07
N PHE A 63 2.65 29.17 -14.88
CA PHE A 63 3.17 29.48 -16.20
C PHE A 63 3.70 30.92 -16.27
N SER A 64 4.64 31.17 -17.17
CA SER A 64 4.97 32.52 -17.63
C SER A 64 3.97 33.01 -18.67
N ASP A 65 4.09 34.29 -19.05
CA ASP A 65 3.28 34.93 -20.09
C ASP A 65 3.40 34.26 -21.47
N ASP A 66 4.57 33.71 -21.79
CA ASP A 66 4.86 32.93 -23.00
C ASP A 66 4.38 31.46 -22.92
N GLY A 67 3.78 31.05 -21.79
CA GLY A 67 3.30 29.70 -21.55
C GLY A 67 4.36 28.69 -21.09
N SER A 68 5.60 29.13 -20.80
CA SER A 68 6.61 28.23 -20.24
C SER A 68 6.27 27.79 -18.82
N LEU A 69 6.57 26.53 -18.48
CA LEU A 69 6.23 25.96 -17.18
C LEU A 69 7.25 26.37 -16.11
N LEU A 70 6.77 27.08 -15.09
CA LEU A 70 7.59 27.65 -14.02
C LEU A 70 7.54 26.82 -12.73
N ALA A 71 6.39 26.23 -12.42
CA ALA A 71 6.23 25.30 -11.31
C ALA A 71 5.14 24.27 -11.61
N THR A 72 5.38 23.02 -11.22
CA THR A 72 4.45 21.92 -11.48
C THR A 72 4.53 20.86 -10.40
N SER A 73 3.42 20.16 -10.16
CA SER A 73 3.38 19.01 -9.25
C SER A 73 3.78 17.74 -9.98
N MET A 74 4.94 17.19 -9.66
CA MET A 74 5.44 15.95 -10.25
C MET A 74 5.34 14.78 -9.29
N SER A 75 4.96 13.61 -9.80
CA SER A 75 5.03 12.36 -9.04
C SER A 75 6.47 11.84 -9.01
N GLN A 76 7.00 11.65 -7.80
CA GLN A 76 8.25 10.97 -7.53
C GLN A 76 8.01 9.64 -6.83
N TYR A 77 8.82 8.66 -7.17
CA TYR A 77 8.74 7.31 -6.62
C TYR A 77 9.94 7.03 -5.72
N GLU A 78 9.66 6.48 -4.54
CA GLU A 78 10.62 5.80 -3.70
C GLU A 78 10.43 4.30 -3.83
N ILE A 79 11.52 3.60 -4.12
CA ILE A 79 11.55 2.15 -4.27
C ILE A 79 12.13 1.53 -3.03
N ARG A 80 11.36 0.61 -2.46
CA ARG A 80 11.80 -0.28 -1.40
C ARG A 80 11.60 -1.74 -1.79
N MET A 81 12.28 -2.62 -1.06
CA MET A 81 12.22 -4.05 -1.28
C MET A 81 11.92 -4.79 0.02
N ASP A 82 10.93 -5.67 -0.01
CA ASP A 82 10.78 -6.76 0.95
C ASP A 82 11.69 -7.92 0.53
N ALA A 83 12.87 -8.00 1.15
CA ALA A 83 13.85 -9.02 0.82
C ALA A 83 13.49 -10.42 1.36
N TYR A 84 12.53 -10.51 2.29
CA TYR A 84 12.13 -11.75 2.94
C TYR A 84 11.00 -12.47 2.19
N THR A 85 10.08 -11.73 1.60
CA THR A 85 8.90 -12.27 0.90
C THR A 85 9.26 -13.01 -0.41
N VAL A 86 10.41 -12.72 -1.02
CA VAL A 86 10.85 -13.36 -2.27
C VAL A 86 11.21 -14.84 -2.03
N ASP A 87 10.64 -15.73 -2.84
CA ASP A 87 10.95 -17.16 -2.82
C ASP A 87 12.47 -17.43 -2.94
N ALA A 88 12.96 -18.47 -2.27
CA ALA A 88 14.40 -18.76 -2.19
C ALA A 88 15.02 -19.12 -3.54
N ASP A 89 14.31 -19.88 -4.38
CA ASP A 89 14.81 -20.31 -5.68
C ASP A 89 14.83 -19.14 -6.66
N VAL A 90 13.76 -18.35 -6.67
CA VAL A 90 13.67 -17.12 -7.46
C VAL A 90 14.77 -16.13 -7.08
N PHE A 91 14.99 -15.94 -5.77
CA PHE A 91 16.00 -15.03 -5.26
C PHE A 91 17.41 -15.48 -5.68
N LYS A 92 17.77 -16.74 -5.42
CA LYS A 92 19.09 -17.28 -5.74
C LYS A 92 19.39 -17.19 -7.23
N LYS A 93 18.41 -17.46 -8.09
CA LYS A 93 18.56 -17.43 -9.55
C LYS A 93 18.72 -16.01 -10.10
N ASN A 94 17.97 -15.04 -9.58
CA ASN A 94 17.83 -13.72 -10.23
C ASN A 94 18.54 -12.57 -9.51
N ILE A 95 19.07 -12.78 -8.29
CA ILE A 95 19.67 -11.70 -7.50
C ILE A 95 20.86 -11.04 -8.21
N ARG A 96 21.68 -11.83 -8.92
CA ARG A 96 22.82 -11.31 -9.67
C ARG A 96 22.35 -10.39 -10.79
N SER A 97 21.37 -10.82 -11.57
CA SER A 97 20.80 -10.04 -12.67
C SER A 97 20.13 -8.75 -12.18
N LEU A 98 19.34 -8.81 -11.09
CA LEU A 98 18.79 -7.61 -10.45
C LEU A 98 19.90 -6.63 -10.06
N SER A 99 20.97 -7.13 -9.44
CA SER A 99 22.07 -6.30 -8.96
C SER A 99 22.85 -5.62 -10.09
N VAL A 100 22.96 -6.29 -11.26
CA VAL A 100 23.55 -5.70 -12.47
C VAL A 100 22.69 -4.57 -13.02
N GLU A 101 21.38 -4.76 -13.14
CA GLU A 101 20.47 -3.71 -13.63
C GLU A 101 20.40 -2.50 -12.67
N LEU A 102 20.38 -2.75 -11.35
CA LEU A 102 20.48 -1.69 -10.35
C LEU A 102 21.81 -0.93 -10.44
N SER A 103 22.92 -1.63 -10.68
CA SER A 103 24.24 -1.02 -10.85
C SER A 103 24.29 -0.10 -12.06
N LYS A 104 23.73 -0.52 -13.21
CA LYS A 104 23.67 0.30 -14.43
C LYS A 104 22.86 1.57 -14.24
N MET A 105 21.75 1.50 -13.51
CA MET A 105 20.81 2.62 -13.39
C MET A 105 21.13 3.57 -12.22
N LEU A 106 21.54 3.03 -11.07
CA LEU A 106 21.72 3.79 -9.83
C LEU A 106 23.18 3.98 -9.44
N GLY A 107 24.12 3.46 -10.24
CA GLY A 107 25.54 3.42 -9.92
C GLY A 107 25.89 2.36 -8.87
N ASN A 108 27.10 2.46 -8.32
CA ASN A 108 27.76 1.41 -7.52
C ASN A 108 28.01 0.11 -8.31
N THR A 109 28.75 -0.83 -7.71
CA THR A 109 29.05 -2.11 -8.35
C THR A 109 27.90 -3.11 -8.17
N ALA A 110 27.75 -4.05 -9.10
CA ALA A 110 26.76 -5.14 -8.95
C ALA A 110 27.01 -5.97 -7.67
N SER A 111 28.26 -6.13 -7.25
CA SER A 111 28.62 -6.83 -5.99
C SER A 111 28.08 -6.09 -4.76
N TYR A 112 28.14 -4.76 -4.74
CA TYR A 112 27.58 -3.95 -3.66
C TYR A 112 26.07 -4.17 -3.50
N TRP A 113 25.32 -4.09 -4.61
CA TRP A 113 23.87 -4.28 -4.57
C TRP A 113 23.49 -5.70 -4.15
N GLU A 114 24.21 -6.70 -4.66
CA GLU A 114 24.00 -8.09 -4.31
C GLU A 114 24.25 -8.34 -2.81
N ALA A 115 25.34 -7.82 -2.26
CA ALA A 115 25.66 -7.92 -0.83
C ALA A 115 24.63 -7.20 0.04
N LYS A 116 24.22 -5.99 -0.36
CA LYS A 116 23.19 -5.19 0.34
C LYS A 116 21.87 -5.95 0.44
N ILE A 117 21.39 -6.51 -0.67
CA ILE A 117 20.11 -7.22 -0.71
C ILE A 117 20.22 -8.58 0.01
N LYS A 118 21.33 -9.31 -0.11
CA LYS A 118 21.57 -10.56 0.66
C LYS A 118 21.57 -10.30 2.18
N LYS A 119 22.22 -9.22 2.63
CA LYS A 119 22.19 -8.80 4.04
C LYS A 119 20.78 -8.45 4.50
N ALA A 120 19.99 -7.77 3.66
CA ALA A 120 18.59 -7.48 3.96
C ALA A 120 17.76 -8.76 4.11
N ARG A 121 17.99 -9.76 3.25
CA ARG A 121 17.33 -11.08 3.36
C ARG A 121 17.72 -11.81 4.64
N SER A 122 19.00 -11.87 4.99
CA SER A 122 19.46 -12.58 6.20
C SER A 122 18.93 -11.94 7.50
N THR A 123 18.80 -10.62 7.50
CA THR A 123 18.20 -9.85 8.61
C THR A 123 16.66 -9.80 8.56
N LYS A 124 16.03 -10.49 7.60
CA LYS A 124 14.58 -10.48 7.37
C LYS A 124 14.00 -9.06 7.21
N ASN A 125 14.77 -8.14 6.63
CA ASN A 125 14.34 -6.78 6.37
C ASN A 125 13.29 -6.76 5.26
N ARG A 126 12.07 -6.38 5.64
CA ARG A 126 10.91 -6.27 4.74
C ARG A 126 10.76 -4.89 4.08
N TYR A 127 11.66 -3.97 4.38
CA TYR A 127 11.56 -2.57 3.98
C TYR A 127 12.92 -1.96 3.61
N LEU A 128 13.69 -2.68 2.79
CA LEU A 128 14.99 -2.24 2.33
C LEU A 128 14.88 -1.04 1.38
N PHE A 129 15.55 0.05 1.70
CA PHE A 129 15.68 1.20 0.81
C PHE A 129 16.54 0.89 -0.43
N ILE A 130 15.98 1.13 -1.64
CA ILE A 130 16.68 0.97 -2.91
C ILE A 130 17.04 2.34 -3.50
N ALA A 131 16.04 3.16 -3.82
CA ALA A 131 16.22 4.47 -4.46
C ALA A 131 15.06 5.40 -4.13
N ARG A 132 15.28 6.71 -4.20
CA ARG A 132 14.26 7.76 -4.04
C ARG A 132 14.38 8.82 -5.13
N LYS A 133 13.36 9.68 -5.23
CA LYS A 133 13.30 10.78 -6.21
C LYS A 133 13.33 10.30 -7.66
N LEU A 134 12.78 9.12 -7.94
CA LEU A 134 12.69 8.62 -9.31
C LEU A 134 11.49 9.24 -10.02
N GLY A 135 11.69 9.70 -11.25
CA GLY A 135 10.58 10.06 -12.14
C GLY A 135 9.82 8.82 -12.63
N TYR A 136 8.67 9.03 -13.28
CA TYR A 136 7.82 7.94 -13.76
C TYR A 136 8.53 7.01 -14.77
N SER A 137 9.31 7.57 -15.70
CA SER A 137 10.07 6.80 -16.69
C SER A 137 11.05 5.82 -16.05
N ASP A 138 11.78 6.29 -15.04
CA ASP A 138 12.76 5.51 -14.29
C ASP A 138 12.08 4.50 -13.36
N TYR A 139 10.97 4.88 -12.71
CA TYR A 139 10.11 3.94 -11.99
C TYR A 139 9.69 2.76 -12.87
N MET A 140 9.22 3.04 -14.10
CA MET A 140 8.78 1.99 -15.02
C MET A 140 9.93 1.06 -15.44
N LYS A 141 11.16 1.58 -15.61
CA LYS A 141 12.34 0.74 -15.87
C LYS A 141 12.63 -0.20 -14.70
N ILE A 142 12.73 0.33 -13.48
CA ILE A 142 13.06 -0.49 -12.28
C ILE A 142 11.98 -1.54 -12.03
N LYS A 143 10.71 -1.19 -12.22
CA LYS A 143 9.59 -2.13 -12.07
C LYS A 143 9.75 -3.38 -12.94
N ASN A 144 10.43 -3.26 -14.08
CA ASN A 144 10.67 -4.35 -15.01
C ASN A 144 11.98 -5.13 -14.75
N PHE A 145 12.75 -4.77 -13.73
CA PHE A 145 13.99 -5.48 -13.39
C PHE A 145 13.72 -6.91 -12.88
N PRO A 146 14.70 -7.83 -12.98
CA PRO A 146 14.58 -9.18 -12.43
C PRO A 146 14.17 -9.15 -10.95
N ILE A 147 13.34 -10.10 -10.51
CA ILE A 147 12.68 -10.10 -9.19
C ILE A 147 11.58 -9.03 -9.09
N PHE A 148 11.87 -7.76 -9.36
CA PHE A 148 10.88 -6.68 -9.24
C PHE A 148 9.70 -6.80 -10.21
N ASN A 149 9.93 -7.35 -11.39
CA ASN A 149 8.90 -7.65 -12.39
C ASN A 149 7.85 -8.67 -11.92
N LEU A 150 8.11 -9.41 -10.84
CA LEU A 150 7.15 -10.31 -10.21
C LEU A 150 6.17 -9.59 -9.27
N GLY A 151 6.32 -8.28 -9.10
CA GLY A 151 5.46 -7.42 -8.28
C GLY A 151 5.71 -7.53 -6.78
N MET A 152 4.82 -6.95 -5.98
CA MET A 152 5.02 -6.82 -4.53
C MET A 152 5.11 -8.15 -3.78
N TYR A 153 4.32 -9.17 -4.17
CA TYR A 153 4.17 -10.40 -3.38
C TYR A 153 5.16 -11.50 -3.73
N LYS A 154 5.66 -11.51 -4.97
CA LYS A 154 6.64 -12.51 -5.41
C LYS A 154 8.03 -11.90 -5.53
N GLY A 155 8.09 -10.61 -5.87
CA GLY A 155 9.31 -9.84 -6.05
C GLY A 155 9.69 -8.95 -4.88
N GLY A 156 8.81 -8.79 -3.88
CA GLY A 156 9.05 -7.87 -2.78
C GLY A 156 9.12 -6.41 -3.21
N PHE A 157 8.68 -6.05 -4.43
CA PHE A 157 8.80 -4.69 -4.95
C PHE A 157 7.77 -3.76 -4.29
N ILE A 158 8.24 -2.70 -3.66
CA ILE A 158 7.40 -1.69 -3.01
C ILE A 158 7.72 -0.33 -3.64
N ALA A 159 6.70 0.34 -4.16
CA ALA A 159 6.83 1.67 -4.72
C ALA A 159 5.90 2.62 -3.96
N GLU A 160 6.51 3.61 -3.30
CA GLU A 160 5.80 4.71 -2.66
C GLU A 160 5.80 5.92 -3.59
N GLN A 161 4.62 6.36 -3.98
CA GLN A 161 4.45 7.57 -4.77
C GLN A 161 4.30 8.77 -3.83
N THR A 162 5.06 9.81 -4.09
CA THR A 162 4.98 11.11 -3.41
C THR A 162 4.85 12.21 -4.45
N THR A 163 4.03 13.21 -4.19
CA THR A 163 3.94 14.39 -5.05
C THR A 163 4.91 15.44 -4.55
N VAL A 164 5.80 15.91 -5.43
CA VAL A 164 6.75 16.99 -5.12
C VAL A 164 6.51 18.17 -6.04
N ARG A 165 6.76 19.38 -5.55
CA ARG A 165 6.75 20.58 -6.38
C ARG A 165 8.09 20.68 -7.11
N ALA A 166 8.04 20.68 -8.44
CA ALA A 166 9.20 20.81 -9.31
C ALA A 166 9.22 22.20 -9.95
N HIS A 167 10.41 22.78 -10.02
CA HIS A 167 10.67 24.08 -10.65
C HIS A 167 11.65 23.86 -11.80
N PRO A 168 11.21 23.88 -13.07
CA PRO A 168 12.08 23.58 -14.21
C PRO A 168 13.30 24.51 -14.32
N LEU A 169 13.16 25.78 -13.93
CA LEU A 169 14.25 26.77 -13.91
C LEU A 169 15.14 26.69 -12.64
N GLY A 170 14.89 25.69 -11.77
CA GLY A 170 15.67 25.44 -10.56
C GLY A 170 15.73 26.64 -9.61
N LYS A 171 16.89 26.87 -9.02
CA LYS A 171 17.10 27.90 -7.98
C LYS A 171 16.88 29.34 -8.45
N VAL A 172 16.99 29.60 -9.75
CA VAL A 172 16.78 30.95 -10.31
C VAL A 172 15.30 31.36 -10.16
N ALA A 173 14.40 30.40 -10.32
CA ALA A 173 12.97 30.57 -10.14
C ALA A 173 12.54 30.75 -8.68
N GLU A 174 13.27 30.17 -7.72
CA GLU A 174 12.88 30.15 -6.30
C GLU A 174 12.73 31.54 -5.68
N ARG A 175 13.38 32.57 -6.21
CA ARG A 175 13.28 33.94 -5.66
C ARG A 175 12.02 34.68 -6.14
N THR A 176 11.59 34.45 -7.37
CA THR A 176 10.43 35.14 -7.99
C THR A 176 9.16 34.31 -7.87
N ILE A 177 9.22 33.04 -8.25
CA ILE A 177 8.09 32.10 -8.12
C ILE A 177 7.87 31.74 -6.66
N GLY A 178 8.96 31.60 -5.89
CA GLY A 178 8.87 31.29 -4.48
C GLY A 178 8.54 29.83 -4.20
N TYR A 179 7.99 29.59 -3.01
CA TYR A 179 7.58 28.29 -2.51
C TYR A 179 6.41 28.47 -1.55
N ASP A 180 5.73 27.39 -1.18
CA ASP A 180 4.69 27.40 -0.15
C ASP A 180 4.80 26.13 0.69
N ASP A 181 5.55 26.23 1.78
CA ASP A 181 5.78 25.16 2.75
C ASP A 181 5.86 25.70 4.19
N TYR A 182 6.40 24.91 5.11
CA TYR A 182 6.55 25.28 6.52
C TYR A 182 7.48 26.49 6.75
N ARG A 183 8.34 26.83 5.79
CA ARG A 183 9.27 27.97 5.85
C ARG A 183 8.59 29.29 5.51
N GLY A 184 7.42 29.24 4.88
CA GLY A 184 6.64 30.41 4.48
C GLY A 184 6.04 30.28 3.08
N GLY A 185 5.55 31.41 2.58
CA GLY A 185 4.96 31.55 1.25
C GLY A 185 5.42 32.82 0.53
N PRO A 186 6.71 32.98 0.17
CA PRO A 186 7.13 34.11 -0.66
C PRO A 186 6.77 33.89 -2.14
N GLY A 187 6.78 34.98 -2.93
CA GLY A 187 6.62 34.93 -4.38
C GLY A 187 5.21 34.60 -4.87
N ILE A 188 5.12 34.16 -6.12
CA ILE A 188 3.86 33.81 -6.80
C ILE A 188 3.16 32.64 -6.10
N GLU A 189 3.90 31.60 -5.68
CA GLU A 189 3.37 30.42 -4.99
C GLU A 189 2.64 30.77 -3.69
N GLY A 190 3.16 31.76 -2.95
CA GLY A 190 2.53 32.28 -1.75
C GLY A 190 1.36 33.21 -2.03
N ALA A 191 1.53 34.17 -2.94
CA ALA A 191 0.51 35.15 -3.29
C ALA A 191 -0.76 34.51 -3.85
N TYR A 192 -0.61 33.46 -4.67
CA TYR A 192 -1.72 32.75 -5.32
C TYR A 192 -2.06 31.41 -4.67
N ARG A 193 -1.60 31.18 -3.44
CA ARG A 193 -1.79 29.93 -2.68
C ARG A 193 -3.24 29.44 -2.67
N SER A 194 -4.20 30.34 -2.53
CA SER A 194 -5.64 30.01 -2.48
C SER A 194 -6.18 29.43 -3.79
N TYR A 195 -5.57 29.79 -4.92
CA TYR A 195 -5.90 29.27 -6.25
C TYR A 195 -5.12 28.00 -6.56
N LEU A 196 -3.81 28.01 -6.24
CA LEU A 196 -2.90 26.90 -6.51
C LEU A 196 -3.19 25.68 -5.63
N LYS A 197 -3.75 25.86 -4.44
CA LYS A 197 -4.15 24.75 -3.58
C LYS A 197 -5.47 24.15 -4.04
N GLY A 198 -5.39 22.88 -4.45
CA GLY A 198 -6.56 22.04 -4.59
C GLY A 198 -7.23 21.70 -3.26
N LYS A 199 -8.37 21.03 -3.33
CA LYS A 199 -9.08 20.45 -2.19
C LYS A 199 -8.84 18.95 -2.17
N HIS A 200 -8.24 18.45 -1.10
CA HIS A 200 -8.03 17.02 -0.94
C HIS A 200 -9.36 16.28 -0.93
N GLY A 201 -9.35 15.11 -1.57
CA GLY A 201 -10.43 14.15 -1.52
C GLY A 201 -10.26 13.19 -0.36
N TRP A 202 -11.25 12.35 -0.14
CA TRP A 202 -11.16 11.21 0.75
C TRP A 202 -12.03 10.09 0.21
N ARG A 203 -11.57 8.86 0.41
CA ARG A 203 -12.33 7.66 0.07
C ARG A 203 -12.15 6.61 1.15
N MET A 204 -13.16 5.78 1.34
CA MET A 204 -13.06 4.66 2.24
C MET A 204 -12.35 3.49 1.55
N LYS A 205 -11.47 2.82 2.28
CA LYS A 205 -10.80 1.60 1.82
C LYS A 205 -11.06 0.45 2.77
N GLN A 206 -11.27 -0.73 2.20
CA GLN A 206 -11.39 -2.00 2.90
C GLN A 206 -10.11 -2.83 2.76
N LYS A 207 -9.59 -3.35 3.87
CA LYS A 207 -8.47 -4.27 3.92
C LYS A 207 -8.87 -5.63 3.33
N ILE A 208 -8.17 -6.05 2.29
CA ILE A 208 -8.27 -7.38 1.69
C ILE A 208 -7.18 -8.28 2.28
N ALA A 209 -7.31 -9.59 2.09
CA ALA A 209 -6.24 -10.55 2.27
C ALA A 209 -4.90 -10.05 1.67
N LYS A 210 -3.79 -10.46 2.29
CA LYS A 210 -2.42 -10.04 1.92
C LYS A 210 -2.13 -8.54 2.10
N GLY A 211 -2.87 -7.85 2.97
CA GLY A 211 -2.57 -6.48 3.41
C GLY A 211 -2.86 -5.40 2.36
N GLN A 212 -3.55 -5.74 1.27
CA GLN A 212 -4.01 -4.78 0.28
C GLN A 212 -5.23 -4.01 0.79
N TRP A 213 -5.41 -2.80 0.29
CA TRP A 213 -6.57 -1.97 0.59
C TRP A 213 -7.33 -1.69 -0.69
N LYS A 214 -8.58 -2.16 -0.77
CA LYS A 214 -9.51 -1.91 -1.88
C LYS A 214 -10.27 -0.62 -1.60
N PRO A 215 -10.37 0.32 -2.55
CA PRO A 215 -11.39 1.36 -2.43
C PRO A 215 -12.78 0.70 -2.43
N ILE A 216 -13.64 1.19 -1.56
CA ILE A 216 -15.07 0.85 -1.56
C ILE A 216 -15.84 2.14 -1.83
N ASN A 217 -16.92 2.04 -2.62
CA ASN A 217 -17.81 3.17 -2.81
C ASN A 217 -18.51 3.43 -1.49
N ASP A 218 -18.33 4.63 -0.98
CA ASP A 218 -19.09 5.17 0.14
C ASP A 218 -19.85 6.40 -0.36
N ASN A 219 -21.06 6.62 0.12
CA ASN A 219 -21.86 7.79 -0.27
C ASN A 219 -21.19 9.10 0.16
N ASN A 220 -20.27 9.03 1.10
CA ASN A 220 -19.52 10.16 1.62
C ASN A 220 -18.16 10.34 0.95
N GLU A 221 -17.87 9.64 -0.15
CA GLU A 221 -16.62 9.82 -0.90
C GLU A 221 -16.55 11.20 -1.55
N ARG A 222 -15.35 11.78 -1.55
CA ARG A 222 -15.09 13.06 -2.21
C ARG A 222 -13.86 12.94 -3.06
N GLU A 223 -14.03 13.18 -4.36
CA GLU A 223 -12.90 13.29 -5.28
C GLU A 223 -12.08 14.55 -4.99
N PRO A 224 -10.74 14.49 -5.11
CA PRO A 224 -9.90 15.67 -5.00
C PRO A 224 -10.22 16.63 -6.14
N ILE A 225 -10.13 17.93 -5.84
CA ILE A 225 -10.19 18.99 -6.86
C ILE A 225 -8.80 19.57 -6.94
N ASP A 226 -8.14 19.46 -8.09
CA ASP A 226 -6.82 20.03 -8.30
C ASP A 226 -6.85 21.56 -8.22
N GLY A 227 -5.70 22.15 -7.91
CA GLY A 227 -5.53 23.60 -7.92
C GLY A 227 -5.70 24.18 -9.31
N LYS A 228 -5.99 25.48 -9.38
CA LYS A 228 -6.07 26.20 -10.64
C LYS A 228 -4.69 26.57 -11.14
N ASP A 229 -4.52 26.45 -12.45
CA ASP A 229 -3.35 26.90 -13.21
C ASP A 229 -3.37 28.42 -13.43
#